data_AF-A0A923R724-F1
#
_entry.id   AF-A0A923R724-F1
#
_cell.length_a   1.000
_cell.length_b   1.000
_cell.length_c   1.000
_cell.angle_alpha   90.00
_cell.angle_beta   90.00
_cell.angle_gamma   90.00
#
_symmetry.space_group_name_H-M   'P 1'
#
loop_
_entity.id
_entity.type
_entity.pdbx_description
1 polymer ?
#
loop_
_entity_poly.entity_id
_entity_poly.type
_entity_poly.pdbx_seq_one_letter_code
_entity_poly.pdbx_strand_id
1 'polypeptide(L)'
;MKKCNLILFLLMTSGWLYACPVCEKQQPKVLRGITHGGGPESRWDYVIVWIGVIIVLITLFYSLKWIFRPGENSKNHIKQFILNTE
;
A
#
# COMPACT_ATOMS: atom_id res chain seq x y z
N MET A 1 8.87 2.10 20.16
CA MET A 1 9.97 1.23 19.65
C MET A 1 9.51 -0.19 19.34
N LYS A 2 8.94 -0.95 20.29
CA LYS A 2 8.51 -2.35 20.05
C LYS A 2 7.52 -2.53 18.88
N LYS A 3 6.56 -1.61 18.71
CA LYS A 3 5.58 -1.63 17.60
C LYS A 3 6.22 -1.33 16.23
N CYS A 4 7.13 -0.35 16.16
CA CYS A 4 7.88 -0.06 14.93
C CYS A 4 8.77 -1.24 14.52
N ASN A 5 9.41 -1.90 15.49
CA ASN A 5 10.24 -3.07 15.21
C ASN A 5 9.41 -4.26 14.71
N LEU A 6 8.19 -4.44 15.23
CA LEU A 6 7.28 -5.49 14.75
C LEU A 6 6.78 -5.20 13.32
N ILE A 7 6.44 -3.94 13.03
CA ILE A 7 6.04 -3.52 11.68
C ILE A 7 7.21 -3.70 10.70
N LEU A 8 8.42 -3.32 11.10
CA LEU A 8 9.63 -3.51 10.29
C LEU A 8 9.92 -5.00 10.04
N PHE A 9 9.73 -5.85 11.05
CA PHE A 9 9.89 -7.30 10.94
C PHE A 9 8.87 -7.91 9.97
N LEU A 10 7.59 -7.54 10.08
CA LEU A 10 6.55 -7.96 9.14
C LEU A 10 6.85 -7.52 7.70
N LEU A 11 7.34 -6.30 7.51
CA LEU A 11 7.74 -5.78 6.19
C LEU A 11 8.96 -6.51 5.61
N MET A 12 9.86 -7.07 6.43
CA MET A 12 10.98 -7.88 5.92
C MET A 12 10.55 -9.29 5.50
N THR A 13 9.49 -9.85 6.11
CA THR A 13 9.01 -11.20 5.75
C THR A 13 8.26 -11.28 4.42
N SER A 14 7.81 -10.14 3.86
CA SER A 14 7.16 -10.12 2.53
C SER A 14 8.13 -10.27 1.35
N GLY A 15 9.45 -10.25 1.60
CA GLY A 15 10.48 -10.35 0.57
C GLY A 15 10.59 -11.71 -0.12
N TRP A 16 9.79 -12.72 0.27
CA TRP A 16 9.78 -14.05 -0.36
C TRP A 16 8.90 -14.15 -1.63
N LEU A 17 8.46 -13.01 -2.18
CA LEU A 17 7.62 -12.94 -3.39
C LEU A 17 8.43 -12.79 -4.70
N TYR A 18 9.62 -13.38 -4.78
CA TYR A 18 10.40 -13.37 -6.02
C TYR A 18 9.71 -14.20 -7.11
N ALA A 19 9.76 -13.70 -8.35
CA ALA A 19 9.21 -14.41 -9.50
C ALA A 19 9.89 -15.78 -9.65
N CYS A 20 9.12 -16.86 -9.86
CA CYS A 20 9.72 -18.11 -10.30
C CYS A 20 10.29 -17.93 -11.74
N PRO A 21 11.25 -18.77 -12.17
CA PRO A 21 11.92 -18.62 -13.48
C PRO A 21 10.96 -18.63 -14.68
N VAL A 22 9.78 -19.24 -14.49
CA VAL A 22 8.71 -19.27 -15.51
C VAL A 22 8.00 -17.92 -15.59
N CYS A 23 7.59 -17.36 -14.45
CA CYS A 23 6.95 -16.05 -14.38
C CYS A 23 7.88 -14.92 -14.85
N GLU A 24 9.18 -15.01 -14.54
CA GLU A 24 10.17 -14.00 -14.94
C GLU A 24 10.29 -13.87 -16.47
N LYS A 25 10.19 -14.98 -17.22
CA LYS A 25 10.22 -14.95 -18.70
C LYS A 25 8.99 -14.29 -19.30
N GLN A 26 7.84 -14.46 -18.66
CA GLN A 26 6.54 -13.92 -19.09
C GLN A 26 6.31 -12.48 -18.61
N GLN A 27 7.19 -11.96 -17.74
CA GLN A 27 7.10 -10.59 -17.26
C GLN A 27 7.66 -9.57 -18.26
N PRO A 28 7.07 -8.36 -18.32
CA PRO A 28 7.62 -7.25 -19.09
C PRO A 28 9.01 -6.88 -18.55
N LYS A 29 9.91 -6.44 -19.43
CA LYS A 29 11.35 -6.23 -19.13
C LYS A 29 11.61 -5.42 -17.85
N VAL A 30 10.73 -4.48 -17.50
CA VAL A 30 10.87 -3.58 -16.35
C VAL A 30 10.46 -4.25 -15.02
N LEU A 31 9.61 -5.28 -15.05
CA LEU A 31 9.05 -5.92 -13.85
C LEU A 31 9.60 -7.33 -13.58
N ARG A 32 10.54 -7.79 -14.41
CA ARG A 32 11.16 -9.12 -14.29
C ARG A 32 11.84 -9.28 -12.94
N GLY A 33 11.47 -10.34 -12.22
CA GLY A 33 12.09 -10.72 -10.94
C GLY A 33 11.56 -9.95 -9.73
N ILE A 34 10.66 -8.98 -9.93
CA ILE A 34 10.11 -8.14 -8.84
C ILE A 34 8.71 -8.60 -8.45
N THR A 35 7.88 -8.93 -9.44
CA THR A 35 6.49 -9.34 -9.22
C THR A 35 6.37 -10.86 -9.20
N HIS A 36 5.44 -11.44 -8.44
CA HIS A 36 5.10 -12.86 -8.59
C HIS A 36 3.92 -12.98 -9.58
N GLY A 37 3.99 -13.92 -10.52
CA GLY A 37 2.93 -14.14 -11.52
C GLY A 37 3.25 -13.51 -12.89
N GLY A 38 2.41 -13.76 -13.88
CA GLY A 38 2.55 -13.15 -15.21
C GLY A 38 2.32 -11.64 -15.17
N GLY A 39 2.93 -10.91 -16.10
CA GLY A 39 2.62 -9.49 -16.30
C GLY A 39 1.30 -9.30 -17.08
N PRO A 40 0.80 -8.07 -17.20
CA PRO A 40 -0.38 -7.77 -18.00
C PRO A 40 -0.12 -8.13 -19.48
N GLU A 41 -1.03 -8.89 -20.09
CA GLU A 41 -0.85 -9.43 -21.45
C GLU A 41 -1.26 -8.42 -22.52
N SER A 42 -2.29 -7.60 -22.23
CA SER A 42 -2.84 -6.59 -23.14
C SER A 42 -2.52 -5.17 -22.68
N ARG A 43 -2.48 -4.22 -23.65
CA ARG A 43 -2.39 -2.78 -23.35
C ARG A 43 -3.55 -2.29 -22.46
N TRP A 44 -4.72 -2.90 -22.59
CA TRP A 44 -5.88 -2.56 -21.78
C TRP A 44 -5.70 -2.95 -20.30
N ASP A 45 -4.99 -4.04 -20.04
CA ASP A 45 -4.72 -4.50 -18.68
C ASP A 45 -3.85 -3.46 -17.93
N TYR A 46 -2.88 -2.85 -18.63
CA TYR A 46 -2.09 -1.75 -18.06
C TYR A 46 -2.95 -0.54 -17.69
N VAL A 47 -3.96 -0.19 -18.50
CA VAL A 47 -4.87 0.92 -18.20
C VAL A 47 -5.64 0.64 -16.92
N ILE A 48 -6.19 -0.57 -16.77
CA ILE A 48 -6.94 -0.97 -15.57
C ILE A 48 -6.04 -0.95 -14.34
N VAL A 49 -4.82 -1.49 -14.44
CA VAL A 49 -3.84 -1.48 -13.35
C VAL A 49 -3.51 -0.04 -12.93
N TRP A 50 -3.27 0.87 -13.88
CA TRP A 50 -2.97 2.26 -13.57
C TRP A 50 -4.14 3.00 -12.91
N ILE A 51 -5.38 2.73 -13.34
CA ILE A 51 -6.58 3.26 -12.67
C ILE A 51 -6.64 2.75 -11.23
N GLY A 52 -6.40 1.45 -11.02
CA GLY A 52 -6.34 0.87 -9.68
C GLY A 52 -5.28 1.53 -8.79
N VAL A 53 -4.08 1.76 -9.31
CA VAL A 53 -3.00 2.46 -8.61
C VAL A 53 -3.44 3.87 -8.19
N ILE A 54 -4.08 4.63 -9.08
CA ILE A 54 -4.58 5.98 -8.79
C ILE A 54 -5.61 5.94 -7.64
N ILE A 55 -6.57 5.01 -7.70
CA ILE A 55 -7.60 4.85 -6.65
C ILE A 55 -6.95 4.50 -5.31
N VAL A 56 -5.99 3.58 -5.30
CA VAL A 56 -5.27 3.19 -4.08
C VAL A 56 -4.48 4.37 -3.50
N LEU A 57 -3.79 5.15 -4.33
CA LEU A 57 -3.06 6.33 -3.86
C LEU A 57 -4.00 7.39 -3.27
N ILE A 58 -5.15 7.63 -3.91
CA ILE A 58 -6.16 8.56 -3.40
C ILE A 58 -6.70 8.08 -2.04
N THR A 59 -7.09 6.80 -1.95
CA THR A 59 -7.64 6.23 -0.71
C THR A 59 -6.60 6.21 0.41
N LEU A 60 -5.35 5.85 0.10
CA LEU A 60 -4.24 5.91 1.06
C LEU A 60 -4.00 7.34 1.54
N PHE A 61 -3.99 8.32 0.63
CA PHE A 61 -3.84 9.73 0.98
C PHE A 61 -4.93 10.20 1.96
N TYR A 62 -6.20 9.91 1.67
CA TYR A 62 -7.30 10.31 2.57
C TYR A 62 -7.28 9.56 3.90
N SER A 63 -6.93 8.27 3.88
CA SER A 63 -6.73 7.48 5.09
C SER A 63 -5.68 8.11 6.00
N LEU A 64 -4.50 8.45 5.47
CA LEU A 64 -3.45 9.14 6.21
C LEU A 64 -3.89 10.54 6.66
N LYS A 65 -4.51 11.32 5.77
CA LYS A 65 -5.00 12.68 6.06
C LYS A 65 -5.91 12.69 7.29
N TRP A 66 -6.88 11.78 7.37
CA TRP A 66 -7.83 11.72 8.49
C TRP A 66 -7.30 11.01 9.74
N ILE A 67 -6.21 10.23 9.61
CA ILE A 67 -5.45 9.76 10.78
C ILE A 67 -4.69 10.91 11.43
N PHE A 68 -3.95 11.70 10.66
CA PHE A 68 -3.09 12.77 11.21
C PHE A 68 -3.82 14.08 11.51
N ARG A 69 -4.78 14.47 10.66
CA ARG A 69 -5.55 15.71 10.78
C ARG A 69 -7.03 15.39 10.60
N PRO A 70 -7.69 14.83 11.63
CA PRO A 70 -9.13 14.66 11.60
C PRO A 70 -9.76 16.06 11.43
N GLY A 71 -10.53 16.27 10.36
CA GLY A 71 -11.19 17.55 10.08
C GLY A 71 -12.39 17.83 10.98
N GLU A 72 -12.52 17.08 12.07
CA GLU A 72 -13.62 17.16 13.00
C GLU A 72 -13.23 18.01 14.21
N ASN A 73 -13.97 19.09 14.43
CA ASN A 73 -13.76 20.06 15.51
C ASN A 73 -14.67 19.80 16.73
N SER A 74 -15.40 18.68 16.72
CA SER A 74 -16.31 18.30 17.79
C SER A 74 -15.55 17.82 19.03
N LYS A 75 -15.71 18.54 20.15
CA LYS A 75 -15.13 18.20 21.46
C LYS A 75 -15.57 16.83 21.99
N ASN A 76 -16.72 16.32 21.51
CA ASN A 76 -17.29 15.03 21.92
C ASN A 76 -16.79 13.86 21.05
N HIS A 77 -15.92 14.10 20.07
CA HIS A 77 -15.39 13.03 19.24
C HIS A 77 -14.26 12.28 19.97
N ILE A 78 -14.34 10.94 20.00
CA ILE A 78 -13.43 10.07 20.76
C ILE A 78 -11.94 10.32 20.46
N LYS A 79 -11.63 10.77 19.24
CA LYS A 79 -10.26 11.08 18.80
C LYS A 79 -9.74 12.41 19.36
N GLN A 80 -10.60 13.40 19.62
CA GLN A 80 -10.19 14.66 20.27
C GLN A 80 -10.01 14.47 21.78
N PHE A 81 -10.83 13.62 22.41
CA PHE A 81 -10.71 13.29 23.83
C PHE A 81 -9.33 12.69 24.17
N ILE A 82 -8.81 11.80 23.31
CA ILE A 82 -7.50 11.15 23.51
C ILE A 82 -6.33 12.11 23.19
N LEU A 83 -6.49 13.03 22.25
CA LEU A 83 -5.43 13.95 21.82
C LEU A 83 -5.33 15.22 22.69
N ASN A 84 -6.43 15.63 23.33
CA ASN A 84 -6.50 16.74 24.29
C ASN A 84 -6.88 16.20 25.69
N THR A 85 -6.23 15.14 26.14
CA THR A 85 -6.25 14.77 27.56
C THR A 85 -5.17 15.57 28.24
N GLU A 86 -5.55 16.51 29.12
CA GLU A 86 -4.60 17.20 30.01
C GLU A 86 -3.93 16.23 30.99
#